data_AF-A0A537GA93-F1
#
_entry.id   AF-A0A537GA93-F1
#
_cell.length_a   1.000
_cell.length_b   1.000
_cell.length_c   1.000
_cell.angle_alpha   90.00
_cell.angle_beta   90.00
_cell.angle_gamma   90.00
#
_symmetry.space_group_name_H-M   'P 1'
#
loop_
_entity.id
_entity.type
_entity.pdbx_description
1 polymer ?
#
loop_
_entity_poly.entity_id
_entity_poly.type
_entity_poly.pdbx_seq_one_letter_code
_entity_poly.pdbx_strand_id
1 'polypeptide(L)'
;MSVKIDLNHKIHVLMKKEELDKVRLSGKIVVVLDILFATSTMVTALAHGATEVIPVLDESAARAESGRYRDCVVAGELDADTIPGFAHPAPLALLKHGIEGKTLIYSTTNGTVAMTQAAGAARVYCGALLNARRLAEHIVARHPRETVLLVCAGSGDNFNFEDFYGAGYFVERFAD
;
A
#
# COMPACT_ATOMS: atom_id res chain seq x y z
N MET A 1 -12.66 -8.39 39.19
CA MET A 1 -12.90 -7.65 37.93
C MET A 1 -11.81 -8.04 36.94
N SER A 2 -12.16 -8.53 35.76
CA SER A 2 -11.17 -8.80 34.71
C SER A 2 -10.66 -7.46 34.17
N VAL A 3 -9.35 -7.22 34.32
CA VAL A 3 -8.69 -6.09 33.66
C VAL A 3 -8.75 -6.37 32.16
N LYS A 4 -9.62 -5.69 31.44
CA LYS A 4 -9.63 -5.72 29.97
C LYS A 4 -8.60 -4.69 29.49
N ILE A 5 -7.70 -5.14 28.62
CA ILE A 5 -6.91 -4.23 27.80
C ILE A 5 -7.90 -3.59 26.82
N ASP A 6 -8.15 -2.29 26.99
CA ASP A 6 -8.96 -1.51 26.05
C ASP A 6 -8.06 -1.11 24.89
N LEU A 7 -8.17 -1.83 23.78
CA LEU A 7 -7.44 -1.49 22.56
C LEU A 7 -8.21 -0.37 21.87
N ASN A 8 -7.51 0.71 21.51
CA ASN A 8 -8.10 1.86 20.81
C ASN A 8 -8.77 1.45 19.48
N HIS A 9 -8.32 0.33 18.88
CA HIS A 9 -8.78 -0.19 17.60
C HIS A 9 -8.95 -1.71 17.64
N LYS A 10 -9.90 -2.22 16.85
CA LYS A 10 -9.96 -3.64 16.50
C LYS A 10 -9.11 -3.87 15.26
N ILE A 11 -8.08 -4.69 15.37
CA ILE A 11 -7.13 -4.94 14.28
C ILE A 11 -7.27 -6.38 13.79
N HIS A 12 -7.38 -6.54 12.48
CA HIS A 12 -7.33 -7.83 11.80
C HIS A 12 -6.19 -7.83 10.79
N VAL A 13 -5.53 -8.97 10.64
CA VAL A 13 -4.49 -9.19 9.62
C VAL A 13 -5.05 -10.16 8.59
N LEU A 14 -5.00 -9.76 7.31
CA LEU A 14 -5.20 -10.62 6.17
C LEU A 14 -3.84 -10.98 5.58
N MET A 15 -3.64 -12.26 5.29
CA MET A 15 -2.34 -12.81 4.88
C MET A 15 -2.05 -12.63 3.39
N LYS A 16 -3.06 -12.28 2.60
CA LYS A 16 -2.99 -12.04 1.17
C LYS A 16 -4.21 -11.25 0.70
N LYS A 17 -4.10 -10.57 -0.45
CA LYS A 17 -5.17 -9.72 -0.99
C LYS A 17 -6.45 -10.48 -1.32
N GLU A 18 -6.35 -11.75 -1.71
CA GLU A 18 -7.48 -12.62 -2.05
C GLU A 18 -8.40 -12.91 -0.86
N GLU A 19 -7.98 -12.61 0.38
CA GLU A 19 -8.84 -12.70 1.56
C GLU A 19 -9.80 -11.49 1.71
N LEU A 20 -9.57 -10.40 0.95
CA LEU A 20 -10.46 -9.24 0.91
C LEU A 20 -11.89 -9.62 0.50
N ASP A 21 -12.04 -10.57 -0.41
CA ASP A 21 -13.35 -11.06 -0.89
C ASP A 21 -14.19 -11.71 0.23
N LYS A 22 -13.54 -12.12 1.32
CA LYS A 22 -14.18 -12.83 2.45
C LYS A 22 -14.56 -11.89 3.59
N VAL A 23 -14.28 -10.60 3.47
CA VAL A 23 -14.53 -9.61 4.53
C VAL A 23 -15.35 -8.42 4.03
N ARG A 24 -16.12 -7.82 4.95
CA ARG A 24 -16.84 -6.57 4.65
C ARG A 24 -15.89 -5.38 4.79
N LEU A 25 -15.68 -4.62 3.71
CA LEU A 25 -14.79 -3.44 3.72
C LEU A 25 -15.48 -2.15 4.20
N SER A 26 -16.77 -1.99 3.92
CA SER A 26 -17.51 -0.77 4.25
C SER A 26 -17.38 -0.41 5.74
N GLY A 27 -17.03 0.85 6.02
CA GLY A 27 -16.82 1.35 7.38
C GLY A 27 -15.54 0.90 8.07
N LYS A 28 -14.57 0.35 7.32
CA LYS A 28 -13.24 -0.04 7.86
C LYS A 28 -12.12 0.79 7.27
N ILE A 29 -11.02 0.86 8.01
CA ILE A 29 -9.73 1.36 7.55
C ILE A 29 -8.94 0.16 7.02
N VAL A 30 -8.38 0.27 5.82
CA VAL A 30 -7.45 -0.72 5.26
C VAL A 30 -6.06 -0.12 5.18
N VAL A 31 -5.05 -0.86 5.62
CA VAL A 31 -3.64 -0.59 5.37
C VAL A 31 -3.12 -1.72 4.49
N VAL A 32 -2.75 -1.40 3.25
CA VAL A 32 -2.14 -2.38 2.33
C VAL A 32 -0.64 -2.42 2.58
N LEU A 33 -0.09 -3.63 2.62
CA LEU A 33 1.32 -3.93 2.84
C LEU A 33 1.82 -4.79 1.68
N ASP A 34 2.76 -4.25 0.92
CA ASP A 34 3.55 -4.96 -0.10
C ASP A 34 4.99 -4.46 0.10
N ILE A 35 5.67 -5.09 1.05
CA ILE A 35 6.93 -4.58 1.61
C ILE A 35 8.03 -4.65 0.56
N LEU A 36 8.04 -5.69 -0.29
CA LEU A 36 8.98 -5.91 -1.39
C LEU A 36 8.20 -6.01 -2.71
N PHE A 37 7.92 -4.90 -3.40
CA PHE A 37 8.39 -3.54 -3.12
C PHE A 37 7.32 -2.45 -3.30
N ALA A 38 6.07 -2.79 -3.63
CA ALA A 38 5.14 -1.78 -4.14
C ALA A 38 4.86 -0.66 -3.14
N THR A 39 4.48 -1.00 -1.90
CA THR A 39 4.18 0.02 -0.88
C THR A 39 5.41 0.75 -0.40
N SER A 40 6.55 0.07 -0.25
CA SER A 40 7.84 0.70 0.06
C SER A 40 8.25 1.70 -1.01
N THR A 41 8.02 1.40 -2.29
CA THR A 41 8.24 2.31 -3.41
C THR A 41 7.34 3.54 -3.31
N MET A 42 6.02 3.35 -3.14
CA MET A 42 5.07 4.47 -3.07
C MET A 42 5.39 5.42 -1.92
N VAL A 43 5.69 4.88 -0.73
CA VAL A 43 6.12 5.66 0.44
C VAL A 43 7.42 6.40 0.16
N THR A 44 8.39 5.74 -0.47
CA THR A 44 9.68 6.35 -0.81
C THR A 44 9.51 7.49 -1.81
N ALA A 45 8.72 7.30 -2.87
CA ALA A 45 8.47 8.31 -3.89
C ALA A 45 7.86 9.59 -3.29
N LEU A 46 6.82 9.45 -2.47
CA LEU A 46 6.19 10.57 -1.77
C LEU A 46 7.17 11.28 -0.81
N ALA A 47 7.97 10.51 -0.06
CA ALA A 47 8.96 11.07 0.85
C ALA A 47 10.08 11.85 0.13
N HIS A 48 10.29 11.63 -1.17
CA HIS A 48 11.31 12.28 -1.99
C HIS A 48 10.71 13.24 -3.02
N GLY A 49 9.50 13.75 -2.76
CA GLY A 49 8.95 14.88 -3.49
C GLY A 49 8.08 14.54 -4.69
N ALA A 50 7.69 13.28 -4.91
CA ALA A 50 6.59 12.99 -5.82
C ALA A 50 5.32 13.72 -5.35
N THR A 51 4.59 14.34 -6.27
CA THR A 51 3.40 15.15 -5.92
C THR A 51 2.23 14.27 -5.51
N GLU A 52 2.07 13.13 -6.17
CA GLU A 52 1.09 12.10 -5.87
C GLU A 52 1.55 10.76 -6.46
N VAL A 53 0.95 9.66 -5.99
CA VAL A 53 1.13 8.33 -6.57
C VAL A 53 -0.24 7.76 -6.90
N ILE A 54 -0.41 7.32 -8.15
CA ILE A 54 -1.66 6.77 -8.68
C ILE A 54 -1.44 5.28 -8.96
N PRO A 55 -1.83 4.40 -8.01
CA PRO A 55 -1.80 2.97 -8.24
C PRO A 55 -2.89 2.59 -9.26
N VAL A 56 -2.52 1.84 -10.28
CA VAL A 56 -3.42 1.35 -11.33
C VAL A 56 -3.30 -0.16 -11.49
N LEU A 57 -4.34 -0.77 -12.05
CA LEU A 57 -4.47 -2.22 -12.14
C LEU A 57 -3.42 -2.87 -13.04
N ASP A 58 -3.13 -2.27 -14.19
CA ASP A 58 -2.31 -2.89 -15.23
C ASP A 58 -1.65 -1.84 -16.15
N GLU A 59 -0.86 -2.33 -17.11
CA GLU A 59 -0.19 -1.52 -18.14
C GLU A 59 -1.17 -0.65 -18.93
N SER A 60 -2.34 -1.19 -19.30
CA SER A 60 -3.33 -0.48 -20.11
C SER A 60 -3.88 0.72 -19.34
N ALA A 61 -4.25 0.51 -18.08
CA ALA A 61 -4.69 1.56 -17.17
C ALA A 61 -3.60 2.60 -16.92
N ALA A 62 -2.34 2.18 -16.77
CA ALA A 62 -1.21 3.09 -16.59
C ALA A 62 -1.00 4.00 -17.80
N ARG A 63 -1.02 3.42 -19.02
CA ARG A 63 -0.89 4.19 -20.26
C ARG A 63 -2.06 5.15 -20.44
N ALA A 64 -3.29 4.72 -20.18
CA ALA A 64 -4.48 5.56 -20.25
C ALA A 64 -4.41 6.74 -19.26
N GLU A 65 -4.06 6.48 -18.00
CA GLU A 65 -3.95 7.50 -16.97
C GLU A 65 -2.82 8.50 -17.27
N SER A 66 -1.71 8.04 -17.85
CA SER A 66 -0.57 8.91 -18.21
C SER A 66 -0.93 10.00 -19.22
N GLY A 67 -1.90 9.73 -20.10
CA GLY A 67 -2.39 10.71 -21.07
C GLY A 67 -3.07 11.93 -20.45
N ARG A 68 -3.39 11.89 -19.14
CA ARG A 68 -4.02 12.99 -18.39
C ARG A 68 -3.00 13.98 -17.82
N TYR A 69 -1.71 13.66 -17.88
CA TYR A 69 -0.64 14.42 -17.25
C TYR A 69 0.36 14.94 -18.29
N ARG A 70 0.78 16.20 -18.13
CA ARG A 70 1.82 16.79 -19.00
C ARG A 70 3.22 16.29 -18.63
N ASP A 71 3.48 16.07 -17.35
CA ASP A 71 4.73 15.54 -16.82
C ASP A 71 4.38 14.54 -15.72
N CYS A 72 4.71 13.27 -15.95
CA CYS A 72 4.53 12.18 -15.00
C CYS A 72 5.61 11.12 -15.23
N VAL A 73 5.83 10.29 -14.22
CA VAL A 73 6.63 9.07 -14.34
C VAL A 73 5.66 7.90 -14.36
N VAL A 74 5.77 7.04 -15.37
CA VAL A 74 5.05 5.78 -15.41
C VAL A 74 6.02 4.67 -15.06
N ALA A 75 5.74 3.90 -14.02
CA ALA A 75 6.63 2.85 -13.53
C ALA A 75 5.85 1.61 -13.13
N GLY A 76 6.48 0.45 -13.23
CA GLY A 76 5.79 -0.77 -12.88
C GLY A 76 6.44 -2.05 -13.36
N GLU A 77 5.88 -3.15 -12.87
CA GLU A 77 6.24 -4.51 -13.30
C GLU A 77 4.99 -5.37 -13.53
N LEU A 78 5.21 -6.42 -14.30
CA LEU A 78 4.34 -7.58 -14.41
C LEU A 78 5.21 -8.82 -14.18
N ASP A 79 4.84 -9.65 -13.22
CA ASP A 79 5.58 -10.87 -12.86
C ASP A 79 7.09 -10.63 -12.60
N ALA A 80 7.39 -9.54 -11.89
CA ALA A 80 8.73 -9.03 -11.55
C ALA A 80 9.56 -8.47 -12.73
N ASP A 81 9.04 -8.50 -13.96
CA ASP A 81 9.68 -7.87 -15.12
C ASP A 81 9.17 -6.43 -15.31
N THR A 82 10.10 -5.49 -15.52
CA THR A 82 9.73 -4.10 -15.79
C THR A 82 8.95 -4.01 -17.11
N ILE A 83 7.79 -3.35 -17.06
CA ILE A 83 6.91 -3.19 -18.23
C ILE A 83 7.65 -2.39 -19.32
N PRO A 84 7.63 -2.82 -20.61
CA PRO A 84 8.32 -2.11 -21.68
C PRO A 84 7.93 -0.63 -21.79
N GLY A 85 8.94 0.25 -21.70
CA GLY A 85 8.77 1.70 -21.75
C GLY A 85 8.39 2.35 -20.42
N PHE A 86 8.30 1.58 -19.32
CA PHE A 86 8.09 2.10 -17.98
C PHE A 86 9.43 2.27 -17.25
N ALA A 87 9.47 3.15 -16.26
CA ALA A 87 10.56 3.20 -15.30
C ALA A 87 10.56 1.95 -14.40
N HIS A 88 11.74 1.55 -13.94
CA HIS A 88 11.92 0.40 -13.07
C HIS A 88 11.18 0.61 -11.73
N PRO A 89 10.44 -0.39 -11.20
CA PRO A 89 9.53 -0.18 -10.05
C PRO A 89 10.23 -0.07 -8.69
N ALA A 90 11.48 -0.54 -8.57
CA ALA A 90 12.21 -0.48 -7.30
C ALA A 90 12.47 0.98 -6.85
N PRO A 91 12.42 1.24 -5.53
CA PRO A 91 12.45 2.60 -4.98
C PRO A 91 13.71 3.38 -5.39
N LEU A 92 14.89 2.78 -5.23
CA LEU A 92 16.15 3.45 -5.56
C LEU A 92 16.32 3.71 -7.06
N ALA A 93 15.74 2.86 -7.91
CA ALA A 93 15.77 3.06 -9.36
C ALA A 93 14.85 4.22 -9.75
N LEU A 94 13.68 4.34 -9.12
CA LEU A 94 12.77 5.47 -9.30
C LEU A 94 13.38 6.80 -8.87
N LEU A 95 14.04 6.84 -7.71
CA LEU A 95 14.73 8.05 -7.27
C LEU A 95 15.80 8.49 -8.29
N LYS A 96 16.58 7.55 -8.83
CA LYS A 96 17.57 7.83 -9.89
C LYS A 96 16.93 8.27 -11.20
N HIS A 97 15.72 7.79 -11.50
CA HIS A 97 14.97 8.21 -12.70
C HIS A 97 14.49 9.67 -12.60
N GLY A 98 14.27 10.17 -11.38
CA GLY A 98 13.85 11.55 -11.11
C GLY A 98 12.34 11.67 -10.99
N ILE A 99 11.85 11.61 -9.74
CA ILE A 99 10.42 11.67 -9.39
C ILE A 99 10.00 12.98 -8.70
N GLU A 100 10.95 13.85 -8.35
CA GLU A 100 10.66 15.06 -7.60
C GLU A 100 9.79 16.03 -8.41
N GLY A 101 8.72 16.52 -7.81
CA GLY A 101 7.75 17.41 -8.44
C GLY A 101 6.82 16.74 -9.45
N LYS A 102 6.86 15.41 -9.58
CA LYS A 102 6.09 14.66 -10.59
C LYS A 102 5.05 13.73 -9.98
N THR A 103 3.96 13.51 -10.73
CA THR A 103 2.99 12.44 -10.48
C THR A 103 3.61 11.11 -10.90
N LEU A 104 3.54 10.10 -10.02
CA LEU A 104 3.93 8.73 -10.32
C LEU A 104 2.69 7.88 -10.63
N ILE A 105 2.59 7.34 -11.83
CA ILE A 105 1.58 6.34 -12.20
C ILE A 105 2.23 4.98 -12.06
N TYR A 106 1.65 4.13 -11.20
CA TYR A 106 2.32 2.95 -10.70
C TYR A 106 1.48 1.69 -10.88
N SER A 107 2.03 0.67 -11.53
CA SER A 107 1.37 -0.61 -11.76
C SER A 107 2.26 -1.77 -11.33
N THR A 108 1.73 -2.67 -10.51
CA THR A 108 2.44 -3.85 -10.01
C THR A 108 1.48 -5.03 -9.94
N THR A 109 2.02 -6.23 -9.94
CA THR A 109 1.27 -7.49 -9.92
C THR A 109 0.44 -7.64 -8.64
N ASN A 110 0.94 -7.15 -7.49
CA ASN A 110 0.35 -7.43 -6.19
C ASN A 110 -0.16 -6.18 -5.45
N GLY A 111 0.72 -5.26 -5.05
CA GLY A 111 0.37 -4.14 -4.19
C GLY A 111 -0.65 -3.17 -4.77
N THR A 112 -0.52 -2.79 -6.05
CA THR A 112 -1.50 -1.89 -6.70
C THR A 112 -2.85 -2.58 -6.88
N VAL A 113 -2.87 -3.89 -7.17
CA VAL A 113 -4.09 -4.70 -7.20
C VAL A 113 -4.76 -4.76 -5.83
N ALA A 114 -4.00 -5.00 -4.75
CA ALA A 114 -4.51 -5.01 -3.38
C ALA A 114 -5.11 -3.66 -2.97
N MET A 115 -4.48 -2.54 -3.36
CA MET A 115 -5.01 -1.19 -3.16
C MET A 115 -6.34 -0.98 -3.89
N THR A 116 -6.45 -1.44 -5.14
CA THR A 116 -7.70 -1.33 -5.91
C THR A 116 -8.81 -2.20 -5.31
N GLN A 117 -8.51 -3.44 -4.92
CA GLN A 117 -9.48 -4.33 -4.27
C GLN A 117 -9.98 -3.77 -2.93
N ALA A 118 -9.13 -3.01 -2.23
CA ALA A 118 -9.48 -2.34 -0.98
C ALA A 118 -10.34 -1.08 -1.16
N ALA A 119 -10.60 -0.61 -2.38
CA ALA A 119 -11.25 0.68 -2.65
C ALA A 119 -12.66 0.84 -2.04
N GLY A 120 -13.34 -0.26 -1.71
CA GLY A 120 -14.63 -0.24 -1.01
C GLY A 120 -14.56 0.08 0.50
N ALA A 121 -13.36 0.23 1.05
CA ALA A 121 -13.15 0.62 2.45
C ALA A 121 -13.50 2.08 2.71
N ALA A 122 -13.68 2.45 3.98
CA ALA A 122 -13.87 3.87 4.34
C ALA A 122 -12.62 4.70 4.04
N ARG A 123 -11.43 4.12 4.29
CA ARG A 123 -10.12 4.67 3.91
C ARG A 123 -9.17 3.54 3.57
N VAL A 124 -8.28 3.81 2.61
CA VAL A 124 -7.17 2.93 2.23
C VAL A 124 -5.87 3.69 2.43
N TYR A 125 -4.92 3.07 3.12
CA TYR A 125 -3.60 3.61 3.38
C TYR A 125 -2.53 2.70 2.78
N CYS A 126 -1.49 3.33 2.24
CA CYS A 126 -0.26 2.66 1.83
C CYS A 126 0.68 2.53 3.02
N GLY A 127 0.87 1.31 3.53
CA GLY A 127 1.73 1.02 4.67
C GLY A 127 3.02 0.33 4.25
N ALA A 128 4.14 0.75 4.82
CA ALA A 128 5.44 0.10 4.68
C ALA A 128 6.18 0.16 6.03
N LEU A 129 7.24 -0.63 6.19
CA LEU A 129 8.11 -0.53 7.37
C LEU A 129 8.62 0.92 7.59
N LEU A 130 8.86 1.64 6.48
CA LEU A 130 9.35 3.01 6.44
C LEU A 130 8.45 4.04 7.13
N ASN A 131 7.13 3.83 7.13
CA ASN A 131 6.16 4.78 7.67
C ASN A 131 5.27 4.21 8.78
N ALA A 132 5.49 2.97 9.22
CA ALA A 132 4.55 2.24 10.07
C ALA A 132 4.16 2.99 11.35
N ARG A 133 5.15 3.50 12.09
CA ARG A 133 4.91 4.26 13.31
C ARG A 133 4.03 5.49 13.05
N ARG A 134 4.42 6.32 12.08
CA ARG A 134 3.69 7.57 11.78
C ARG A 134 2.28 7.29 11.24
N LEU A 135 2.12 6.23 10.47
CA LEU A 135 0.83 5.83 9.94
C LEU A 135 -0.08 5.29 11.06
N ALA A 136 0.44 4.47 11.97
CA ALA A 136 -0.32 4.00 13.14
C ALA A 136 -0.76 5.18 14.03
N GLU A 137 0.16 6.08 14.40
CA GLU A 137 -0.14 7.32 15.16
C GLU A 137 -1.25 8.14 14.45
N HIS A 138 -1.16 8.28 13.13
CA HIS A 138 -2.17 9.00 12.34
C HIS A 138 -3.54 8.33 12.38
N ILE A 139 -3.60 7.00 12.19
CA ILE A 139 -4.86 6.25 12.20
C ILE A 139 -5.51 6.31 13.58
N VAL A 140 -4.70 6.19 14.65
CA VAL A 140 -5.21 6.29 16.03
C VAL A 140 -5.83 7.66 16.30
N ALA A 141 -5.15 8.72 15.88
CA ALA A 141 -5.63 10.09 16.10
C ALA A 141 -6.84 10.47 15.24
N ARG A 142 -6.93 9.96 14.00
CA ARG A 142 -7.94 10.41 13.02
C ARG A 142 -9.16 9.52 12.89
N HIS A 143 -9.04 8.23 13.22
CA HIS A 143 -10.11 7.24 13.05
C HIS A 143 -10.35 6.46 14.35
N PRO A 144 -10.66 7.12 15.47
CA PRO A 144 -10.74 6.47 16.77
C PRO A 144 -11.82 5.38 16.78
N ARG A 145 -11.48 4.18 17.26
CA ARG A 145 -12.36 3.01 17.38
C ARG A 145 -12.83 2.38 16.06
N GLU A 146 -12.34 2.84 14.91
CA GLU A 146 -12.63 2.15 13.65
C GLU A 146 -11.91 0.80 13.59
N THR A 147 -12.47 -0.16 12.85
CA THR A 147 -11.78 -1.44 12.61
C THR A 147 -10.70 -1.24 11.56
N VAL A 148 -9.49 -1.69 11.86
CA VAL A 148 -8.34 -1.66 10.94
C VAL A 148 -8.13 -3.07 10.38
N LEU A 149 -8.00 -3.15 9.06
CA LEU A 149 -7.53 -4.33 8.34
C LEU A 149 -6.11 -4.06 7.83
N LEU A 150 -5.13 -4.83 8.32
CA LEU A 150 -3.80 -4.88 7.74
C LEU A 150 -3.82 -5.97 6.67
N VAL A 151 -3.56 -5.60 5.43
CA VAL A 151 -3.72 -6.49 4.28
C VAL A 151 -2.37 -6.69 3.63
N CYS A 152 -1.81 -7.88 3.83
CA CYS A 152 -0.65 -8.31 3.06
C CYS A 152 -1.09 -8.48 1.60
N ALA A 153 -0.31 -7.97 0.65
CA ALA A 153 -0.61 -8.10 -0.77
C ALA A 153 -0.41 -9.56 -1.23
N GLY A 154 0.58 -10.25 -0.66
CA GLY A 154 0.95 -11.60 -1.05
C GLY A 154 1.45 -11.67 -2.50
N SER A 155 1.64 -12.87 -3.03
CA SER A 155 2.04 -13.06 -4.43
C SER A 155 1.40 -14.29 -5.05
N GLY A 156 0.64 -14.10 -6.13
CA GLY A 156 -0.04 -15.20 -6.84
C GLY A 156 -0.87 -16.10 -5.93
N ASP A 157 -1.72 -15.51 -5.08
CA ASP A 157 -2.52 -16.21 -4.04
C ASP A 157 -1.70 -16.91 -2.93
N ASN A 158 -0.41 -16.62 -2.83
CA ASN A 158 0.46 -17.11 -1.76
C ASN A 158 0.74 -16.04 -0.71
N PHE A 159 1.03 -16.54 0.49
CA PHE A 159 1.54 -15.76 1.60
C PHE A 159 2.96 -15.24 1.31
N ASN A 160 3.22 -13.99 1.70
CA ASN A 160 4.55 -13.39 1.68
C ASN A 160 5.03 -13.08 3.11
N PHE A 161 6.24 -13.52 3.44
CA PHE A 161 6.76 -13.43 4.81
C PHE A 161 7.05 -11.99 5.23
N GLU A 162 7.61 -11.19 4.33
CA GLU A 162 7.93 -9.79 4.51
C GLU A 162 6.69 -8.94 4.78
N ASP A 163 5.59 -9.20 4.08
CA ASP A 163 4.32 -8.50 4.28
C ASP A 163 3.75 -8.81 5.66
N PHE A 164 3.80 -10.08 6.05
CA PHE A 164 3.31 -10.51 7.36
C PHE A 164 4.19 -10.02 8.51
N TYR A 165 5.51 -9.98 8.31
CA TYR A 165 6.43 -9.30 9.23
C TYR A 165 6.06 -7.82 9.37
N GLY A 166 5.80 -7.14 8.26
CA GLY A 166 5.27 -5.78 8.24
C GLY A 166 3.96 -5.64 9.02
N ALA A 167 3.02 -6.57 8.84
CA ALA A 167 1.75 -6.57 9.56
C ALA A 167 1.97 -6.70 11.07
N GLY A 168 2.84 -7.62 11.50
CA GLY A 168 3.22 -7.77 12.91
C GLY A 168 3.84 -6.49 13.48
N TYR A 169 4.74 -5.85 12.73
CA TYR A 169 5.32 -4.56 13.12
C TYR A 169 4.25 -3.47 13.25
N PHE A 170 3.29 -3.39 12.34
CA PHE A 170 2.16 -2.45 12.45
C PHE A 170 1.29 -2.73 13.68
N VAL A 171 0.94 -4.00 13.96
CA VAL A 171 0.19 -4.37 15.16
C VAL A 171 0.88 -3.88 16.42
N GLU A 172 2.21 -4.04 16.50
CA GLU A 172 3.01 -3.53 17.60
C GLU A 172 2.93 -2.00 17.71
N ARG A 173 3.02 -1.27 16.58
CA ARG A 173 2.91 0.20 16.56
C ARG A 173 1.53 0.74 16.93
N PHE A 174 0.46 -0.04 16.75
CA PHE A 174 -0.87 0.34 17.23
C PHE A 174 -1.06 0.12 18.74
N ALA A 175 -0.16 -0.62 19.38
CA ALA A 175 -0.17 -0.87 20.82
C ALA A 175 0.69 0.12 21.63
N ASP A 176 1.45 0.99 20.94
CA ASP A 176 2.20 2.11 21.53
C ASP A 176 1.25 3.19 22.10
#